data_AF-A0A9P3I632-F1
#
_entry.id   AF-A0A9P3I632-F1
#
_cell.length_a   1.000
_cell.length_b   1.000
_cell.length_c   1.000
_cell.angle_alpha   90.00
_cell.angle_beta   90.00
_cell.angle_gamma   90.00
#
_symmetry.space_group_name_H-M   'P 1'
#
loop_
_entity.id
_entity.type
_entity.pdbx_description
1 polymer ?
#
loop_
_entity_poly.entity_id
_entity_poly.type
_entity_poly.pdbx_seq_one_letter_code
_entity_poly.pdbx_strand_id
1 'polypeptide(L)'
;MAQRPSQTFAAEMDVSASALPIQKRQARRHFSVLRNFRRNDRSWSAQFSRRHNLGFFLVAIAQATLVVLVAASLLCDGVAAGAAAESHGQIWSHVDSLSALSSSSPVATLSPEATLAYLLTGDRRTRRLQAKNKASKAAGCDYRKGSWVHISKIPGYRVPYPLNCSQHFSCANVPAGKEHPSNYVWVPAPPCNYYTWKFNGKRFLKKMRNTVIAFVGDSLNDNLYEGVVCLLQATTRVVFKKVQIGSRRLGSYFVPNYNLTTLTVNSGYLVQSPRYTNHKTAVYTMNPKWATLLPYTNAIVFNAGHWFFHPPADQTSPWYPIPVMSKALVTVRDYFAKANYKGTAVFFTFSPVHEKAFCNVARPFDTNVNSDKTLMSFILPAMKKQVTVMKRSTMRVAEVTYMSAMRPDAHLGLNGRDCSHWCLPGVPDAWSDVLYNILMGVRRNFT
;
A
#
# COMPACT_ATOMS: atom_id res chain seq x y z
N MET A 1 3.15 -93.36 -14.79
CA MET A 1 3.15 -92.08 -14.05
C MET A 1 2.69 -91.01 -15.05
N ALA A 2 1.41 -90.65 -15.19
CA ALA A 2 0.29 -90.60 -14.24
C ALA A 2 0.52 -89.56 -13.13
N GLN A 3 -0.33 -88.54 -12.90
CA GLN A 3 -1.71 -88.30 -13.37
C GLN A 3 -1.96 -86.86 -13.90
N ARG A 4 -3.13 -86.67 -14.57
CA ARG A 4 -3.74 -85.39 -15.04
C ARG A 4 -4.90 -84.99 -14.07
N PRO A 5 -5.86 -84.07 -14.37
CA PRO A 5 -5.99 -83.01 -15.39
C PRO A 5 -6.27 -81.64 -14.67
N SER A 6 -7.20 -80.70 -14.97
CA SER A 6 -8.21 -80.45 -16.04
C SER A 6 -8.73 -79.00 -16.00
N GLN A 7 -8.61 -78.26 -17.12
CA GLN A 7 -9.67 -77.44 -17.78
C GLN A 7 -10.29 -76.24 -16.99
N THR A 8 -10.89 -75.20 -17.60
CA THR A 8 -11.70 -75.09 -18.84
C THR A 8 -11.54 -73.76 -19.60
N PHE A 9 -11.60 -73.82 -20.95
CA PHE A 9 -11.94 -72.80 -21.99
C PHE A 9 -11.32 -71.36 -21.91
N ALA A 10 -10.68 -70.76 -22.93
CA ALA A 10 -10.77 -70.78 -24.41
C ALA A 10 -11.99 -69.99 -24.99
N ALA A 11 -11.90 -69.17 -26.05
CA ALA A 11 -10.77 -68.79 -26.93
C ALA A 11 -11.02 -67.43 -27.66
N GLU A 12 -9.96 -66.91 -28.33
CA GLU A 12 -9.95 -66.13 -29.61
C GLU A 12 -10.66 -64.74 -29.68
N MET A 13 -10.06 -63.65 -30.20
CA MET A 13 -9.48 -63.33 -31.54
C MET A 13 -10.56 -63.08 -32.62
N ASP A 14 -10.45 -62.14 -33.57
CA ASP A 14 -9.57 -60.97 -33.82
C ASP A 14 -10.19 -60.17 -35.03
N VAL A 15 -9.45 -59.23 -35.65
CA VAL A 15 -9.62 -58.70 -37.03
C VAL A 15 -10.61 -57.52 -37.21
N SER A 16 -10.50 -56.85 -38.37
CA SER A 16 -10.80 -55.44 -38.63
C SER A 16 -11.99 -55.14 -39.55
N ALA A 17 -12.60 -53.96 -39.34
CA ALA A 17 -13.13 -53.00 -40.33
C ALA A 17 -14.11 -53.45 -41.45
N SER A 18 -15.29 -52.81 -41.53
CA SER A 18 -15.90 -52.18 -42.74
C SER A 18 -17.43 -52.00 -42.68
N ALA A 19 -17.94 -51.13 -43.57
CA ALA A 19 -19.33 -51.01 -44.09
C ALA A 19 -20.44 -50.27 -43.27
N LEU A 20 -21.36 -49.65 -44.02
CA LEU A 20 -22.61 -48.97 -43.59
C LEU A 20 -23.84 -49.81 -43.99
N PRO A 21 -25.01 -49.62 -43.32
CA PRO A 21 -26.09 -48.74 -43.87
C PRO A 21 -26.65 -47.76 -42.80
N ILE A 22 -27.14 -46.53 -43.06
CA ILE A 22 -28.25 -46.09 -43.93
C ILE A 22 -29.60 -46.66 -43.43
N GLN A 23 -30.62 -45.92 -42.97
CA GLN A 23 -30.93 -44.47 -42.90
C GLN A 23 -31.91 -44.28 -41.67
N LYS A 24 -32.72 -43.23 -41.40
CA LYS A 24 -33.27 -42.05 -42.12
C LYS A 24 -33.85 -41.05 -41.06
N ARG A 25 -34.14 -39.79 -41.47
CA ARG A 25 -34.79 -38.68 -40.70
C ARG A 25 -33.93 -38.08 -39.55
N GLN A 26 -33.75 -36.75 -39.43
CA GLN A 26 -34.21 -35.65 -40.29
C GLN A 26 -33.27 -34.43 -40.21
N ALA A 27 -32.67 -34.02 -41.34
CA ALA A 27 -31.84 -32.83 -41.43
C ALA A 27 -32.12 -32.06 -42.74
N ARG A 28 -32.61 -30.82 -42.62
CA ARG A 28 -32.86 -29.81 -43.67
C ARG A 28 -32.92 -28.44 -42.96
N ARG A 29 -32.23 -27.36 -43.36
CA ARG A 29 -31.24 -27.13 -44.44
C ARG A 29 -30.22 -26.10 -43.96
N HIS A 30 -28.97 -26.22 -44.40
CA HIS A 30 -28.02 -25.10 -44.53
C HIS A 30 -27.74 -24.85 -46.03
N PHE A 31 -27.15 -23.68 -46.31
CA PHE A 31 -26.60 -23.14 -47.57
C PHE A 31 -27.42 -22.06 -48.31
N SER A 32 -26.99 -20.81 -48.16
CA SER A 32 -26.24 -20.10 -49.22
C SER A 32 -25.63 -18.81 -48.64
N VAL A 33 -24.55 -18.32 -49.26
CA VAL A 33 -23.74 -17.18 -48.77
C VAL A 33 -23.35 -16.30 -49.96
N LEU A 34 -23.41 -14.98 -49.78
CA LEU A 34 -22.95 -13.90 -50.68
C LEU A 34 -23.59 -13.79 -52.07
N ARG A 35 -24.36 -12.70 -52.30
CA ARG A 35 -24.07 -11.75 -53.39
C ARG A 35 -24.80 -10.40 -53.24
N ASN A 36 -24.30 -9.44 -54.01
CA ASN A 36 -24.90 -8.15 -54.41
C ASN A 36 -25.12 -7.05 -53.36
N PHE A 37 -24.06 -6.24 -53.23
CA PHE A 37 -24.14 -4.81 -52.96
C PHE A 37 -24.97 -4.06 -54.03
N ARG A 38 -25.38 -2.82 -53.71
CA ARG A 38 -25.59 -1.68 -54.64
C ARG A 38 -26.89 -1.62 -55.49
N ARG A 39 -27.98 -1.07 -54.91
CA ARG A 39 -28.60 0.21 -55.34
C ARG A 39 -29.77 0.64 -54.44
N ASN A 40 -30.01 1.96 -54.41
CA ASN A 40 -31.26 2.74 -54.33
C ASN A 40 -32.59 2.12 -53.79
N ASP A 41 -33.52 2.90 -53.23
CA ASP A 41 -33.76 4.34 -53.48
C ASP A 41 -34.24 5.19 -52.27
N ARG A 42 -34.41 6.49 -52.50
CA ARG A 42 -34.94 7.49 -51.56
C ARG A 42 -36.47 7.49 -51.55
N SER A 43 -37.04 7.89 -50.41
CA SER A 43 -38.29 8.69 -50.25
C SER A 43 -39.53 8.34 -51.10
N TRP A 44 -40.67 8.13 -50.44
CA TRP A 44 -41.65 9.23 -50.22
C TRP A 44 -42.67 8.85 -49.13
N SER A 45 -43.52 9.82 -48.79
CA SER A 45 -44.51 9.81 -47.70
C SER A 45 -45.52 8.65 -47.69
N ALA A 46 -45.94 8.22 -46.50
CA ALA A 46 -47.27 8.52 -45.93
C ALA A 46 -47.87 7.39 -45.05
N GLN A 47 -47.94 7.62 -43.74
CA GLN A 47 -49.21 7.50 -42.99
C GLN A 47 -49.11 8.26 -41.65
N PHE A 48 -50.25 8.55 -41.03
CA PHE A 48 -50.43 9.77 -40.23
C PHE A 48 -50.60 9.51 -38.72
N SER A 49 -50.00 10.41 -37.91
CA SER A 49 -50.48 10.90 -36.61
C SER A 49 -50.94 9.92 -35.51
N ARG A 50 -50.29 10.02 -34.34
CA ARG A 50 -50.93 10.50 -33.09
C ARG A 50 -49.90 10.70 -31.95
N ARG A 51 -50.24 11.56 -30.98
CA ARG A 51 -49.56 11.79 -29.67
C ARG A 51 -48.17 12.48 -29.67
N HIS A 52 -48.15 13.78 -29.93
CA HIS A 52 -47.27 14.71 -29.18
C HIS A 52 -48.14 15.66 -28.37
N ASN A 53 -48.12 15.56 -27.02
CA ASN A 53 -48.69 16.59 -26.13
C ASN A 53 -48.23 16.52 -24.65
N LEU A 54 -47.34 15.57 -24.26
CA LEU A 54 -46.80 15.51 -22.89
C LEU A 54 -45.53 16.35 -22.67
N GLY A 55 -44.83 16.77 -23.74
CA GLY A 55 -43.53 17.44 -23.63
C GLY A 55 -43.59 18.87 -23.06
N PHE A 56 -44.66 19.62 -23.32
CA PHE A 56 -44.75 21.03 -22.92
C PHE A 56 -45.15 21.25 -21.45
N PHE A 57 -45.93 20.35 -20.86
CA PHE A 57 -46.39 20.52 -19.47
C PHE A 57 -45.27 20.38 -18.42
N LEU A 58 -44.28 19.52 -18.66
CA LEU A 58 -43.19 19.28 -17.69
C LEU A 58 -42.16 20.42 -17.66
N VAL A 59 -41.98 21.14 -18.77
CA VAL A 59 -41.07 22.29 -18.84
C VAL A 59 -41.63 23.50 -18.07
N ALA A 60 -42.95 23.73 -18.15
CA ALA A 60 -43.61 24.83 -17.44
C ALA A 60 -43.49 24.72 -15.91
N ILE A 61 -43.65 23.51 -15.35
CA ILE A 61 -43.56 23.24 -13.90
C ILE A 61 -42.14 23.51 -13.36
N ALA A 62 -41.11 23.23 -14.16
CA ALA A 62 -39.71 23.47 -13.80
C ALA A 62 -39.33 24.97 -13.76
N GLN A 63 -40.03 25.83 -14.49
CA GLN A 63 -39.78 27.28 -14.46
C GLN A 63 -40.58 27.99 -13.35
N ALA A 64 -41.81 27.54 -13.06
CA ALA A 64 -42.62 28.11 -11.98
C ALA A 64 -41.98 27.94 -10.58
N THR A 65 -41.31 26.80 -10.34
CA THR A 65 -40.68 26.49 -9.04
C THR A 65 -39.43 27.31 -8.75
N LEU A 66 -38.74 27.82 -9.78
CA LEU A 66 -37.55 28.67 -9.59
C LEU A 66 -37.91 30.08 -9.12
N VAL A 67 -39.05 30.63 -9.56
CA VAL A 67 -39.51 31.98 -9.19
C VAL A 67 -39.89 32.07 -7.70
N VAL A 68 -40.55 31.03 -7.18
CA VAL A 68 -41.02 30.99 -5.78
C VAL A 68 -39.85 31.00 -4.78
N LEU A 69 -38.75 30.29 -5.08
CA LEU A 69 -37.58 30.22 -4.20
C LEU A 69 -36.76 31.53 -4.16
N VAL A 70 -36.72 32.27 -5.27
CA VAL A 70 -36.09 33.61 -5.30
C VAL A 70 -36.94 34.64 -4.57
N ALA A 71 -38.27 34.59 -4.72
CA ALA A 71 -39.19 35.47 -3.98
C ALA A 71 -39.11 35.29 -2.45
N ALA A 72 -38.95 34.05 -1.98
CA ALA A 72 -38.74 33.74 -0.56
C ALA A 72 -37.42 34.28 0.02
N SER A 73 -36.47 34.69 -0.84
CA SER A 73 -35.15 35.20 -0.43
C SER A 73 -35.10 36.73 -0.28
N LEU A 74 -36.22 37.45 -0.50
CA LEU A 74 -36.29 38.92 -0.55
C LEU A 74 -37.38 39.52 0.37
N LEU A 75 -37.93 38.73 1.30
CA LEU A 75 -38.99 39.15 2.23
C LEU A 75 -38.66 38.87 3.71
N CYS A 76 -37.37 38.73 4.05
CA CYS A 76 -36.89 38.55 5.42
C CYS A 76 -35.76 39.53 5.82
N ASP A 77 -35.87 40.78 5.37
CA ASP A 77 -35.09 41.92 5.91
C ASP A 77 -36.06 43.04 6.33
N GLY A 78 -36.02 43.43 7.61
CA GLY A 78 -36.93 44.41 8.25
C GLY A 78 -38.34 43.84 8.54
N VAL A 79 -38.84 43.74 9.77
CA VAL A 79 -38.81 44.72 10.88
C VAL A 79 -38.85 43.98 12.23
N ALA A 80 -37.83 44.16 13.07
CA ALA A 80 -37.82 43.73 14.48
C ALA A 80 -36.74 44.46 15.32
N ALA A 81 -36.65 45.78 15.20
CA ALA A 81 -35.80 46.58 16.09
C ALA A 81 -36.56 46.91 17.40
N GLY A 82 -35.97 46.67 18.58
CA GLY A 82 -36.58 47.13 19.84
C GLY A 82 -36.43 46.24 21.09
N ALA A 83 -35.31 45.53 21.29
CA ALA A 83 -34.97 44.95 22.60
C ALA A 83 -33.45 44.69 22.73
N ALA A 84 -32.97 44.53 23.97
CA ALA A 84 -31.62 44.07 24.32
C ALA A 84 -30.44 44.93 23.82
N ALA A 85 -30.48 46.24 24.09
CA ALA A 85 -29.29 47.09 24.13
C ALA A 85 -28.84 47.29 25.59
N GLU A 86 -28.19 46.27 26.19
CA GLU A 86 -27.59 46.39 27.53
C GLU A 86 -26.23 45.67 27.57
N SER A 87 -25.21 46.35 28.07
CA SER A 87 -23.81 46.06 27.73
C SER A 87 -23.07 45.26 28.81
N HIS A 88 -22.96 43.94 28.60
CA HIS A 88 -22.01 43.10 29.35
C HIS A 88 -20.57 43.33 28.88
N GLY A 89 -19.94 44.39 29.37
CA GLY A 89 -18.51 44.62 29.21
C GLY A 89 -17.69 43.88 30.28
N GLN A 90 -16.86 42.91 29.86
CA GLN A 90 -15.76 42.41 30.70
C GLN A 90 -14.66 41.69 29.88
N ILE A 91 -13.42 41.79 30.37
CA ILE A 91 -12.23 41.02 29.93
C ILE A 91 -11.75 41.32 28.48
N TRP A 92 -11.20 42.52 28.27
CA TRP A 92 -10.04 42.74 27.38
C TRP A 92 -9.17 43.88 27.95
N SER A 93 -8.23 43.53 28.83
CA SER A 93 -7.18 44.43 29.33
C SER A 93 -5.91 43.62 29.62
N HIS A 94 -4.74 44.30 29.54
CA HIS A 94 -3.36 43.75 29.60
C HIS A 94 -2.68 43.37 28.26
N VAL A 95 -2.62 44.32 27.30
CA VAL A 95 -1.55 44.34 26.27
C VAL A 95 -0.89 45.74 26.16
N ASP A 96 -0.76 46.45 27.29
CA ASP A 96 -0.05 47.74 27.40
C ASP A 96 0.99 47.69 28.53
N SER A 97 2.23 47.32 28.20
CA SER A 97 3.42 47.38 29.09
C SER A 97 4.74 47.06 28.34
N LEU A 98 4.99 47.67 27.17
CA LEU A 98 6.26 47.53 26.42
C LEU A 98 6.75 48.86 25.81
N SER A 99 6.77 49.92 26.61
CA SER A 99 7.17 51.28 26.16
C SER A 99 7.95 52.10 27.20
N ALA A 100 8.62 51.45 28.17
CA ALA A 100 9.51 52.13 29.11
C ALA A 100 10.66 51.22 29.59
N LEU A 101 11.85 51.33 28.96
CA LEU A 101 13.15 50.95 29.54
C LEU A 101 14.34 51.39 28.64
N SER A 102 14.39 52.67 28.29
CA SER A 102 15.55 53.29 27.63
C SER A 102 16.47 53.94 28.66
N SER A 103 17.24 53.13 29.39
CA SER A 103 18.28 53.60 30.32
C SER A 103 19.62 52.93 30.02
N SER A 104 20.59 53.73 29.56
CA SER A 104 21.95 53.30 29.26
C SER A 104 22.79 53.17 30.52
N SER A 105 23.45 52.03 30.70
CA SER A 105 24.52 51.82 31.68
C SER A 105 25.41 50.65 31.21
N PRO A 106 26.70 50.60 31.62
CA PRO A 106 27.73 50.02 30.78
C PRO A 106 27.81 48.50 30.83
N VAL A 107 28.15 47.90 29.68
CA VAL A 107 28.60 46.50 29.61
C VAL A 107 30.01 46.42 30.19
N ALA A 108 30.12 46.00 31.45
CA ALA A 108 31.41 45.62 32.02
C ALA A 108 31.95 44.38 31.31
N THR A 109 33.08 44.52 30.62
CA THR A 109 33.78 43.39 29.97
C THR A 109 34.37 42.47 31.04
N LEU A 110 33.71 41.34 31.28
CA LEU A 110 34.21 40.28 32.15
C LEU A 110 35.57 39.77 31.66
N SER A 111 36.48 39.44 32.59
CA SER A 111 37.76 38.83 32.24
C SER A 111 37.57 37.47 31.56
N PRO A 112 38.58 36.97 30.81
CA PRO A 112 38.54 35.61 30.25
C PRO A 112 38.31 34.53 31.32
N GLU A 113 38.85 34.74 32.52
CA GLU A 113 38.71 33.83 33.67
C GLU A 113 37.29 33.83 34.22
N ALA A 114 36.65 34.99 34.35
CA ALA A 114 35.25 35.10 34.76
C ALA A 114 34.30 34.49 33.70
N THR A 115 34.65 34.61 32.42
CA THR A 115 33.92 33.97 31.31
C THR A 115 34.09 32.45 31.35
N LEU A 116 35.29 31.94 31.65
CA LEU A 116 35.54 30.51 31.85
C LEU A 116 34.79 29.98 33.08
N ALA A 117 34.79 30.72 34.19
CA ALA A 117 34.01 30.39 35.38
C ALA A 117 32.50 30.30 35.08
N TYR A 118 31.94 31.26 34.33
CA TYR A 118 30.54 31.25 33.89
C TYR A 118 30.19 30.04 33.01
N LEU A 119 31.10 29.62 32.13
CA LEU A 119 30.95 28.42 31.30
C LEU A 119 31.04 27.12 32.13
N LEU A 120 31.87 27.08 33.17
CA LEU A 120 32.03 25.94 34.08
C LEU A 120 30.87 25.82 35.08
N THR A 121 30.33 26.93 35.59
CA THR A 121 29.13 26.97 36.46
C THR A 121 27.83 26.76 35.67
N GLY A 122 27.82 25.80 34.75
CA GLY A 122 26.90 25.74 33.62
C GLY A 122 25.42 25.96 33.96
N ASP A 123 24.83 26.98 33.34
CA ASP A 123 23.44 27.39 33.48
C ASP A 123 22.42 26.27 33.11
N ARG A 124 21.19 26.38 33.64
CA ARG A 124 20.04 25.52 33.32
C ARG A 124 19.73 25.50 31.82
N ARG A 125 19.92 26.57 31.05
CA ARG A 125 19.75 26.59 29.57
C ARG A 125 20.86 25.77 28.90
N THR A 126 22.11 25.94 29.32
CA THR A 126 23.25 25.15 28.83
C THR A 126 23.09 23.67 29.17
N ARG A 127 22.71 23.32 30.40
CA ARG A 127 22.38 21.93 30.80
C ARG A 127 21.17 21.39 30.03
N ARG A 128 20.13 22.19 29.76
CA ARG A 128 18.99 21.78 28.89
C ARG A 128 19.40 21.56 27.44
N LEU A 129 20.32 22.36 26.88
CA LEU A 129 20.84 22.19 25.52
C LEU A 129 21.75 20.96 25.43
N GLN A 130 22.67 20.78 26.39
CA GLN A 130 23.48 19.57 26.50
C GLN A 130 22.61 18.33 26.73
N ALA A 131 21.57 18.39 27.56
CA ALA A 131 20.62 17.30 27.77
C ALA A 131 19.79 17.01 26.50
N LYS A 132 19.32 18.03 25.77
CA LYS A 132 18.68 17.86 24.46
C LYS A 132 19.63 17.22 23.45
N ASN A 133 20.89 17.63 23.39
CA ASN A 133 21.90 17.05 22.49
C ASN A 133 22.32 15.63 22.89
N LYS A 134 22.37 15.32 24.20
CA LYS A 134 22.67 13.99 24.74
C LYS A 134 21.48 13.04 24.55
N ALA A 135 20.25 13.53 24.73
CA ALA A 135 19.02 12.81 24.38
C ALA A 135 18.87 12.62 22.86
N SER A 136 19.26 13.60 22.04
CA SER A 136 19.29 13.51 20.58
C SER A 136 20.33 12.50 20.08
N LYS A 137 21.50 12.41 20.74
CA LYS A 137 22.50 11.35 20.47
C LYS A 137 22.10 9.96 21.02
N ALA A 138 21.30 9.90 22.08
CA ALA A 138 20.81 8.64 22.67
C ALA A 138 19.54 8.10 21.98
N ALA A 139 18.72 8.98 21.41
CA ALA A 139 17.57 8.60 20.59
C ALA A 139 18.05 7.99 19.27
N GLY A 140 17.72 6.71 19.04
CA GLY A 140 17.87 6.12 17.72
C GLY A 140 17.00 6.85 16.69
N CYS A 141 17.45 6.89 15.43
CA CYS A 141 16.68 7.46 14.32
C CYS A 141 15.34 6.70 14.10
N ASP A 142 14.27 7.26 14.66
CA ASP A 142 12.89 6.77 14.58
C ASP A 142 12.27 7.16 13.23
N TYR A 143 12.42 6.27 12.24
CA TYR A 143 11.96 6.49 10.87
C TYR A 143 10.44 6.65 10.73
N ARG A 144 9.66 6.32 11.76
CA ARG A 144 8.19 6.44 11.75
C ARG A 144 7.73 7.89 11.94
N LYS A 145 8.62 8.75 12.43
CA LYS A 145 8.44 10.20 12.58
C LYS A 145 9.16 10.90 11.43
N GLY A 146 8.48 11.81 10.76
CA GLY A 146 8.96 12.47 9.55
C GLY A 146 7.82 13.13 8.81
N SER A 147 8.08 13.58 7.58
CA SER A 147 7.08 14.13 6.67
C SER A 147 7.38 13.74 5.23
N TRP A 148 6.37 13.86 4.36
CA TRP A 148 6.59 13.80 2.92
C TRP A 148 7.05 15.17 2.42
N VAL A 149 8.21 15.20 1.76
CA VAL A 149 8.84 16.42 1.29
C VAL A 149 8.92 16.37 -0.24
N HIS A 150 8.43 17.43 -0.88
CA HIS A 150 8.53 17.56 -2.34
C HIS A 150 10.00 17.67 -2.76
N ILE A 151 10.41 16.92 -3.79
CA ILE A 151 11.81 16.69 -4.14
C ILE A 151 12.60 17.96 -4.50
N SER A 152 11.93 19.02 -4.98
CA SER A 152 12.58 20.32 -5.21
C SER A 152 13.14 20.98 -3.94
N LYS A 153 12.65 20.56 -2.76
CA LYS A 153 13.15 21.02 -1.45
C LYS A 153 14.35 20.18 -0.94
N ILE A 154 14.84 19.22 -1.72
CA ILE A 154 15.93 18.29 -1.33
C ILE A 154 17.10 18.43 -2.33
N PRO A 155 18.18 19.15 -1.96
CA PRO A 155 19.33 19.38 -2.84
C PRO A 155 19.89 18.11 -3.46
N GLY A 156 19.98 18.09 -4.79
CA GLY A 156 20.55 16.99 -5.57
C GLY A 156 19.71 15.71 -5.61
N TYR A 157 18.47 15.69 -5.11
CA TYR A 157 17.61 14.52 -5.30
C TYR A 157 17.23 14.33 -6.79
N ARG A 158 17.11 13.07 -7.19
CA ARG A 158 16.58 12.65 -8.50
C ARG A 158 15.71 11.42 -8.30
N VAL A 159 14.67 11.29 -9.11
CA VAL A 159 13.80 10.10 -9.17
C VAL A 159 14.67 8.85 -9.37
N PRO A 160 14.49 7.77 -8.59
CA PRO A 160 15.51 6.73 -8.45
C PRO A 160 15.63 5.78 -9.66
N TYR A 161 14.62 5.70 -10.51
CA TYR A 161 14.55 4.87 -11.71
C TYR A 161 13.50 5.43 -12.71
N PRO A 162 13.50 5.00 -13.99
CA PRO A 162 12.52 5.45 -14.98
C PRO A 162 11.07 5.14 -14.58
N LEU A 163 10.12 6.03 -14.92
CA LEU A 163 8.71 5.94 -14.50
C LEU A 163 7.98 4.69 -15.02
N ASN A 164 8.50 4.08 -16.09
CA ASN A 164 7.98 2.88 -16.74
C ASN A 164 8.74 1.59 -16.35
N CYS A 165 9.53 1.61 -15.28
CA CYS A 165 10.36 0.46 -14.88
C CYS A 165 9.53 -0.77 -14.46
N SER A 166 8.44 -0.54 -13.74
CA SER A 166 7.51 -1.59 -13.29
C SER A 166 6.49 -1.92 -14.37
N GLN A 167 6.10 -3.19 -14.51
CA GLN A 167 5.09 -3.60 -15.50
C GLN A 167 3.66 -3.50 -14.97
N HIS A 168 3.45 -3.72 -13.67
CA HIS A 168 2.10 -3.78 -13.07
C HIS A 168 1.72 -2.48 -12.32
N PHE A 169 2.71 -1.73 -11.84
CA PHE A 169 2.56 -0.56 -10.98
C PHE A 169 3.16 0.75 -11.53
N SER A 170 3.48 0.80 -12.83
CA SER A 170 4.00 2.03 -13.48
C SER A 170 2.91 3.09 -13.59
N CYS A 171 3.21 4.31 -13.12
CA CYS A 171 2.34 5.48 -13.28
C CYS A 171 2.91 6.53 -14.24
N ALA A 172 3.68 6.13 -15.25
CA ALA A 172 4.28 7.06 -16.22
C ALA A 172 3.29 8.07 -16.86
N ASN A 173 2.01 7.71 -16.95
CA ASN A 173 0.92 8.57 -17.45
C ASN A 173 0.03 9.06 -16.31
N VAL A 174 0.46 10.12 -15.60
CA VAL A 174 -0.36 10.81 -14.58
C VAL A 174 -1.34 11.80 -15.24
N PRO A 175 -2.61 11.91 -14.75
CA PRO A 175 -3.58 12.87 -15.28
C PRO A 175 -3.10 14.33 -15.22
N ALA A 176 -3.48 15.11 -16.23
CA ALA A 176 -3.15 16.54 -16.30
C ALA A 176 -3.61 17.29 -15.03
N GLY A 177 -2.76 18.19 -14.53
CA GLY A 177 -3.00 18.95 -13.30
C GLY A 177 -2.62 18.23 -11.99
N LYS A 178 -2.18 16.97 -12.03
CA LYS A 178 -1.58 16.28 -10.88
C LYS A 178 -0.06 16.28 -10.91
N GLU A 179 0.56 16.26 -9.73
CA GLU A 179 1.99 15.97 -9.58
C GLU A 179 2.23 14.46 -9.63
N HIS A 180 3.36 14.01 -10.19
CA HIS A 180 3.68 12.58 -10.23
C HIS A 180 4.07 12.09 -8.82
N PRO A 181 3.61 10.92 -8.33
CA PRO A 181 3.86 10.47 -6.95
C PRO A 181 5.33 10.39 -6.51
N SER A 182 6.26 10.19 -7.46
CA SER A 182 7.72 10.26 -7.22
C SER A 182 8.25 11.66 -6.86
N ASN A 183 7.43 12.71 -6.99
CA ASN A 183 7.77 14.08 -6.63
C ASN A 183 7.84 14.29 -5.11
N TYR A 184 7.44 13.29 -4.31
CA TYR A 184 7.48 13.34 -2.84
C TYR A 184 8.22 12.14 -2.27
N VAL A 185 9.15 12.39 -1.35
CA VAL A 185 9.88 11.36 -0.59
C VAL A 185 9.67 11.51 0.91
N TRP A 186 9.74 10.40 1.63
CA TRP A 186 9.69 10.40 3.09
C TRP A 186 11.02 10.89 3.67
N VAL A 187 10.97 11.95 4.46
CA VAL A 187 12.11 12.50 5.20
C VAL A 187 11.89 12.25 6.69
N PRO A 188 12.55 11.24 7.28
CA PRO A 188 12.52 11.03 8.72
C PRO A 188 13.04 12.23 9.52
N ALA A 189 12.42 12.48 10.67
CA ALA A 189 12.76 13.57 11.56
C ALA A 189 14.15 13.38 12.23
N PRO A 190 14.84 14.46 12.64
CA PRO A 190 16.05 14.38 13.44
C PRO A 190 15.86 13.49 14.70
N PRO A 191 16.84 12.66 15.09
CA PRO A 191 18.24 12.64 14.65
C PRO A 191 18.53 11.81 13.39
N CYS A 192 17.53 11.46 12.58
CA CYS A 192 17.78 10.85 11.28
C CYS A 192 18.52 11.78 10.30
N ASN A 193 19.47 11.23 9.55
CA ASN A 193 20.05 11.88 8.37
C ASN A 193 19.53 11.18 7.10
N TYR A 194 18.71 11.90 6.33
CA TYR A 194 18.05 11.39 5.12
C TYR A 194 19.02 10.75 4.10
N TYR A 195 20.16 11.39 3.79
CA TYR A 195 21.11 10.87 2.80
C TYR A 195 21.80 9.57 3.24
N THR A 196 21.92 9.34 4.55
CA THR A 196 22.41 8.06 5.10
C THR A 196 21.30 6.99 5.23
N TRP A 197 20.04 7.43 5.33
CA TRP A 197 18.86 6.60 5.51
C TRP A 197 18.33 6.06 4.18
N LYS A 198 18.26 6.88 3.14
CA LYS A 198 17.72 6.49 1.83
C LYS A 198 18.48 5.31 1.20
N PHE A 199 17.80 4.55 0.36
CA PHE A 199 18.30 3.35 -0.29
C PHE A 199 19.58 3.66 -1.06
N ASN A 200 20.57 2.77 -0.90
CA ASN A 200 21.83 2.83 -1.63
C ASN A 200 22.12 1.44 -2.19
N GLY A 201 21.81 1.24 -3.47
CA GLY A 201 21.93 -0.08 -4.11
C GLY A 201 23.35 -0.65 -4.03
N LYS A 202 24.40 0.17 -4.17
CA LYS A 202 25.79 -0.30 -4.06
C LYS A 202 26.10 -0.85 -2.66
N ARG A 203 25.62 -0.20 -1.59
CA ARG A 203 25.74 -0.68 -0.20
C ARG A 203 24.87 -1.91 0.07
N PHE A 204 23.62 -1.89 -0.39
CA PHE A 204 22.69 -3.01 -0.27
C PHE A 204 23.25 -4.27 -0.95
N LEU A 205 23.65 -4.18 -2.22
CA LEU A 205 24.24 -5.28 -2.98
C LEU A 205 25.53 -5.81 -2.35
N LYS A 206 26.41 -4.94 -1.83
CA LYS A 206 27.61 -5.38 -1.09
C LYS A 206 27.25 -6.15 0.20
N LYS A 207 26.16 -5.78 0.89
CA LYS A 207 25.67 -6.46 2.10
C LYS A 207 24.88 -7.75 1.80
N MET A 208 24.21 -7.82 0.66
CA MET A 208 23.40 -8.95 0.18
C MET A 208 24.13 -9.81 -0.87
N ARG A 209 25.46 -9.84 -0.82
CA ARG A 209 26.27 -10.74 -1.67
C ARG A 209 26.07 -12.19 -1.22
N ASN A 210 25.90 -13.10 -2.18
CA ASN A 210 25.65 -14.53 -1.93
C ASN A 210 24.40 -14.81 -1.08
N THR A 211 23.30 -14.08 -1.27
CA THR A 211 22.06 -14.32 -0.52
C THR A 211 20.82 -14.56 -1.40
N VAL A 212 19.83 -15.22 -0.80
CA VAL A 212 18.47 -15.37 -1.32
C VAL A 212 17.51 -14.58 -0.42
N ILE A 213 16.74 -13.67 -1.02
CA ILE A 213 15.71 -12.86 -0.34
C ILE A 213 14.34 -13.21 -0.93
N ALA A 214 13.41 -13.70 -0.10
CA ALA A 214 12.04 -13.98 -0.52
C ALA A 214 11.08 -12.87 -0.07
N PHE A 215 10.32 -12.35 -1.02
CA PHE A 215 9.16 -11.49 -0.81
C PHE A 215 7.91 -12.38 -0.79
N VAL A 216 7.07 -12.27 0.23
CA VAL A 216 5.95 -13.18 0.49
C VAL A 216 4.76 -12.41 1.05
N GLY A 217 3.60 -12.46 0.41
CA GLY A 217 2.41 -11.80 0.94
C GLY A 217 1.32 -11.56 -0.08
N ASP A 218 0.59 -10.46 0.09
CA ASP A 218 -0.37 -10.01 -0.91
C ASP A 218 0.29 -9.20 -2.03
N SER A 219 -0.51 -8.67 -2.96
CA SER A 219 -0.06 -7.86 -4.09
C SER A 219 0.63 -6.56 -3.68
N LEU A 220 0.54 -6.12 -2.43
CA LEU A 220 1.30 -4.99 -1.91
C LEU A 220 2.73 -5.41 -1.55
N ASN A 221 2.97 -6.71 -1.30
CA ASN A 221 4.32 -7.27 -1.24
C ASN A 221 4.94 -7.39 -2.63
N ASP A 222 4.16 -7.75 -3.66
CA ASP A 222 4.59 -7.70 -5.06
C ASP A 222 4.90 -6.25 -5.51
N ASN A 223 4.12 -5.26 -5.05
CA ASN A 223 4.35 -3.83 -5.29
C ASN A 223 5.63 -3.30 -4.60
N LEU A 224 5.93 -3.76 -3.38
CA LEU A 224 7.23 -3.54 -2.74
C LEU A 224 8.38 -4.21 -3.52
N TYR A 225 8.17 -5.45 -3.94
CA TYR A 225 9.17 -6.25 -4.65
C TYR A 225 9.59 -5.61 -5.97
N GLU A 226 8.66 -5.12 -6.79
CA GLU A 226 8.99 -4.41 -8.04
C GLU A 226 9.73 -3.08 -7.78
N GLY A 227 9.37 -2.32 -6.73
CA GLY A 227 10.12 -1.13 -6.33
C GLY A 227 11.58 -1.45 -5.98
N VAL A 228 11.82 -2.51 -5.20
CA VAL A 228 13.17 -3.00 -4.89
C VAL A 228 13.90 -3.46 -6.16
N VAL A 229 13.24 -4.18 -7.06
CA VAL A 229 13.85 -4.63 -8.34
C VAL A 229 14.25 -3.44 -9.21
N CYS A 230 13.43 -2.40 -9.30
CA CYS A 230 13.74 -1.17 -10.02
C CYS A 230 14.93 -0.41 -9.42
N LEU A 231 15.02 -0.32 -8.08
CA LEU A 231 16.19 0.22 -7.37
C LEU A 231 17.49 -0.58 -7.64
N LEU A 232 17.37 -1.90 -7.84
CA LEU A 232 18.51 -2.75 -8.23
C LEU A 232 18.89 -2.56 -9.71
N GLN A 233 17.92 -2.45 -10.62
CA GLN A 233 18.14 -2.20 -12.05
C GLN A 233 18.79 -0.83 -12.30
N ALA A 234 18.41 0.20 -11.56
CA ALA A 234 19.08 1.51 -11.58
C ALA A 234 20.52 1.48 -11.01
N THR A 235 20.94 0.38 -10.37
CA THR A 235 22.28 0.22 -9.80
C THR A 235 23.20 -0.68 -10.64
N THR A 236 22.65 -1.71 -11.31
CA THR A 236 23.42 -2.76 -12.00
C THR A 236 22.52 -3.58 -12.92
N ARG A 237 23.10 -4.39 -13.82
CA ARG A 237 22.38 -5.42 -14.56
C ARG A 237 21.69 -6.40 -13.60
N VAL A 238 20.38 -6.55 -13.77
CA VAL A 238 19.53 -7.56 -13.13
C VAL A 238 18.90 -8.42 -14.23
N VAL A 239 18.76 -9.73 -13.99
CA VAL A 239 18.28 -10.71 -14.96
C VAL A 239 17.10 -11.48 -14.37
N PHE A 240 15.96 -11.50 -15.07
CA PHE A 240 14.85 -12.40 -14.70
C PHE A 240 15.20 -13.85 -15.04
N LYS A 241 14.96 -14.78 -14.11
CA LYS A 241 15.09 -16.22 -14.36
C LYS A 241 14.05 -17.00 -13.55
N LYS A 242 13.62 -18.16 -14.06
CA LYS A 242 12.82 -19.12 -13.27
C LYS A 242 13.78 -20.06 -12.52
N VAL A 243 13.77 -20.02 -11.18
CA VAL A 243 14.59 -20.92 -10.32
C VAL A 243 13.76 -22.10 -9.82
N GLN A 244 14.42 -23.23 -9.59
CA GLN A 244 13.84 -24.38 -8.89
C GLN A 244 14.29 -24.34 -7.43
N ILE A 245 13.35 -24.41 -6.48
CA ILE A 245 13.64 -24.52 -5.04
C ILE A 245 12.71 -25.60 -4.47
N GLY A 246 13.31 -26.71 -4.01
CA GLY A 246 12.56 -27.95 -3.74
C GLY A 246 11.76 -28.38 -4.98
N SER A 247 10.48 -28.70 -4.79
CA SER A 247 9.55 -29.04 -5.86
C SER A 247 8.99 -27.83 -6.63
N ARG A 248 9.30 -26.58 -6.24
CA ARG A 248 8.66 -25.37 -6.79
C ARG A 248 9.55 -24.64 -7.81
N ARG A 249 8.98 -24.32 -8.97
CA ARG A 249 9.58 -23.40 -9.95
C ARG A 249 9.05 -21.98 -9.73
N LEU A 250 9.92 -21.06 -9.32
CA LEU A 250 9.56 -19.69 -8.92
C LEU A 250 10.11 -18.64 -9.90
N GLY A 251 9.40 -17.53 -10.07
CA GLY A 251 9.95 -16.33 -10.71
C GLY A 251 10.96 -15.65 -9.78
N SER A 252 12.09 -15.22 -10.34
CA SER A 252 13.16 -14.57 -9.58
C SER A 252 13.86 -13.50 -10.40
N TYR A 253 14.40 -12.50 -9.72
CA TYR A 253 15.40 -11.60 -10.27
C TYR A 253 16.78 -11.94 -9.69
N PHE A 254 17.79 -11.98 -10.55
CA PHE A 254 19.15 -12.35 -10.20
C PHE A 254 20.12 -11.23 -10.54
N VAL A 255 21.08 -10.97 -9.64
CA VAL A 255 22.11 -9.95 -9.82
C VAL A 255 23.48 -10.64 -9.92
N PRO A 256 23.98 -10.91 -11.15
CA PRO A 256 25.13 -11.80 -11.34
C PRO A 256 26.37 -11.38 -10.55
N ASN A 257 26.76 -10.11 -10.65
CA ASN A 257 27.98 -9.56 -10.04
C ASN A 257 28.00 -9.63 -8.50
N TYR A 258 26.86 -9.92 -7.87
CA TYR A 258 26.69 -10.05 -6.42
C TYR A 258 26.18 -11.42 -5.98
N ASN A 259 25.82 -12.31 -6.92
CA ASN A 259 25.17 -13.59 -6.63
C ASN A 259 23.98 -13.45 -5.65
N LEU A 260 23.20 -12.37 -5.84
CA LEU A 260 21.95 -12.12 -5.13
C LEU A 260 20.79 -12.67 -5.95
N THR A 261 19.94 -13.48 -5.34
CA THR A 261 18.65 -13.88 -5.90
C THR A 261 17.51 -13.30 -5.07
N THR A 262 16.57 -12.61 -5.71
CA THR A 262 15.33 -12.17 -5.08
C THR A 262 14.15 -12.97 -5.67
N LEU A 263 13.21 -13.36 -4.82
CA LEU A 263 12.04 -14.19 -5.16
C LEU A 263 10.76 -13.45 -4.77
N THR A 264 9.65 -13.71 -5.47
CA THR A 264 8.29 -13.46 -4.92
C THR A 264 7.50 -14.76 -4.78
N VAL A 265 6.68 -14.85 -3.74
CA VAL A 265 5.62 -15.85 -3.58
C VAL A 265 4.33 -15.20 -3.09
N ASN A 266 3.40 -14.98 -4.01
CA ASN A 266 2.05 -14.52 -3.66
C ASN A 266 1.33 -15.55 -2.75
N SER A 267 0.86 -15.04 -1.61
CA SER A 267 0.31 -15.76 -0.47
C SER A 267 -0.43 -14.78 0.46
N GLY A 268 -1.48 -14.10 -0.02
CA GLY A 268 -2.11 -12.96 0.66
C GLY A 268 -2.59 -13.18 2.11
N TYR A 269 -2.90 -14.42 2.51
CA TYR A 269 -3.25 -14.77 3.89
C TYR A 269 -2.06 -15.24 4.75
N LEU A 270 -0.87 -15.41 4.18
CA LEU A 270 0.33 -16.10 4.72
C LEU A 270 0.12 -17.58 5.12
N VAL A 271 -0.97 -17.90 5.80
CA VAL A 271 -1.52 -19.25 5.95
C VAL A 271 -2.19 -19.74 4.66
N GLN A 272 -2.57 -21.02 4.61
CA GLN A 272 -3.60 -21.49 3.70
C GLN A 272 -4.88 -20.67 3.92
N SER A 273 -5.63 -20.38 2.86
CA SER A 273 -6.87 -19.58 2.94
C SER A 273 -7.78 -20.13 4.04
N PRO A 274 -8.27 -19.30 4.99
CA PRO A 274 -9.11 -19.76 6.10
C PRO A 274 -10.29 -20.59 5.59
N ARG A 275 -10.33 -21.87 5.95
CA ARG A 275 -11.49 -22.74 5.77
C ARG A 275 -12.25 -22.79 7.08
N TYR A 276 -13.52 -22.39 7.06
CA TYR A 276 -14.41 -22.52 8.20
C TYR A 276 -14.94 -23.95 8.28
N THR A 277 -14.60 -24.67 9.35
CA THR A 277 -15.33 -25.88 9.72
C THR A 277 -16.48 -25.50 10.66
N ASN A 278 -17.67 -26.06 10.38
CA ASN A 278 -18.91 -25.92 11.15
C ASN A 278 -19.24 -24.46 11.54
N HIS A 279 -18.99 -23.51 10.63
CA HIS A 279 -19.16 -22.06 10.77
C HIS A 279 -18.48 -21.37 11.98
N LYS A 280 -17.64 -22.09 12.73
CA LYS A 280 -17.07 -21.62 14.01
C LYS A 280 -15.55 -21.65 14.07
N THR A 281 -14.90 -22.57 13.36
CA THR A 281 -13.45 -22.78 13.44
C THR A 281 -12.79 -22.55 12.09
N ALA A 282 -12.14 -21.40 11.92
CA ALA A 282 -11.14 -21.22 10.88
C ALA A 282 -9.85 -21.98 11.28
N VAL A 283 -9.41 -22.91 10.44
CA VAL A 283 -8.14 -23.64 10.65
C VAL A 283 -6.99 -22.89 9.97
N TYR A 284 -5.95 -22.58 10.74
CA TYR A 284 -4.78 -21.80 10.29
C TYR A 284 -3.57 -22.72 10.12
N THR A 285 -3.43 -23.31 8.93
CA THR A 285 -2.25 -24.10 8.53
C THR A 285 -1.32 -23.22 7.71
N MET A 286 -0.01 -23.27 7.95
CA MET A 286 0.97 -22.49 7.16
C MET A 286 0.89 -22.82 5.66
N ASN A 287 1.01 -21.81 4.80
CA ASN A 287 0.95 -22.05 3.35
C ASN A 287 2.23 -22.76 2.87
N PRO A 288 2.16 -24.02 2.41
CA PRO A 288 3.35 -24.79 2.03
C PRO A 288 4.08 -24.18 0.83
N LYS A 289 3.43 -23.29 0.06
CA LYS A 289 4.06 -22.55 -1.05
C LYS A 289 5.33 -21.81 -0.62
N TRP A 290 5.36 -21.21 0.57
CA TRP A 290 6.51 -20.43 1.04
C TRP A 290 7.11 -20.94 2.35
N ALA A 291 6.35 -21.67 3.17
CA ALA A 291 6.88 -22.32 4.37
C ALA A 291 8.04 -23.29 4.05
N THR A 292 8.01 -23.91 2.87
CA THR A 292 9.09 -24.76 2.33
C THR A 292 10.36 -24.01 1.90
N LEU A 293 10.36 -22.67 1.90
CA LEU A 293 11.48 -21.84 1.45
C LEU A 293 12.37 -21.32 2.59
N LEU A 294 11.96 -21.46 3.86
CA LEU A 294 12.73 -21.03 5.02
C LEU A 294 14.17 -21.60 5.06
N PRO A 295 14.42 -22.89 4.73
CA PRO A 295 15.79 -23.43 4.68
C PRO A 295 16.68 -22.83 3.58
N TYR A 296 16.08 -22.21 2.55
CA TYR A 296 16.75 -21.75 1.33
C TYR A 296 16.87 -20.21 1.26
N THR A 297 16.55 -19.50 2.35
CA THR A 297 16.46 -18.04 2.37
C THR A 297 17.32 -17.44 3.49
N ASN A 298 18.02 -16.35 3.19
CA ASN A 298 18.80 -15.58 4.17
C ASN A 298 17.99 -14.39 4.70
N ALA A 299 17.00 -13.92 3.94
CA ALA A 299 15.98 -13.00 4.42
C ALA A 299 14.60 -13.34 3.84
N ILE A 300 13.56 -13.12 4.65
CA ILE A 300 12.17 -13.16 4.22
C ILE A 300 11.55 -11.81 4.55
N VAL A 301 11.02 -11.14 3.54
CA VAL A 301 10.27 -9.88 3.62
C VAL A 301 8.81 -10.24 3.37
N PHE A 302 7.93 -9.90 4.30
CA PHE A 302 6.54 -10.34 4.19
C PHE A 302 5.55 -9.36 4.80
N ASN A 303 4.31 -9.35 4.33
CA ASN A 303 3.24 -8.52 4.86
C ASN A 303 1.97 -9.36 5.12
N ALA A 304 1.01 -8.73 5.78
CA ALA A 304 -0.37 -9.20 5.81
C ALA A 304 -1.29 -7.98 5.79
N GLY A 305 -2.45 -8.10 5.16
CA GLY A 305 -3.39 -7.00 5.13
C GLY A 305 -4.62 -7.28 4.27
N HIS A 306 -4.57 -6.89 3.01
CA HIS A 306 -5.77 -6.59 2.21
C HIS A 306 -6.71 -7.79 2.09
N TRP A 307 -6.17 -8.98 1.89
CA TRP A 307 -6.94 -10.22 1.77
C TRP A 307 -7.75 -10.58 3.02
N PHE A 308 -7.34 -10.12 4.21
CA PHE A 308 -8.13 -10.31 5.44
C PHE A 308 -9.37 -9.41 5.52
N PHE A 309 -9.46 -8.36 4.70
CA PHE A 309 -10.61 -7.45 4.64
C PHE A 309 -11.58 -7.80 3.51
N HIS A 310 -11.19 -8.69 2.58
CA HIS A 310 -12.12 -9.35 1.68
C HIS A 310 -12.75 -10.57 2.37
N PRO A 311 -14.08 -10.76 2.28
CA PRO A 311 -14.74 -11.95 2.84
C PRO A 311 -14.31 -13.22 2.07
N PRO A 312 -14.38 -14.39 2.71
CA PRO A 312 -14.14 -15.68 2.05
C PRO A 312 -15.18 -15.93 0.96
N ALA A 313 -14.80 -16.74 -0.04
CA ALA A 313 -15.61 -16.99 -1.23
C ALA A 313 -16.93 -17.74 -0.97
N ASP A 314 -17.10 -18.32 0.23
CA ASP A 314 -18.34 -18.97 0.68
C ASP A 314 -19.39 -17.97 1.21
N GLN A 315 -19.00 -16.73 1.53
CA GLN A 315 -19.80 -15.55 1.98
C GLN A 315 -20.80 -15.77 3.14
N THR A 316 -20.90 -16.99 3.67
CA THR A 316 -21.94 -17.44 4.63
C THR A 316 -21.44 -17.52 6.07
N SER A 317 -20.13 -17.44 6.29
CA SER A 317 -19.52 -17.50 7.62
C SER A 317 -19.21 -16.10 8.18
N PRO A 318 -19.51 -15.79 9.46
CA PRO A 318 -19.18 -14.51 10.06
C PRO A 318 -17.70 -14.14 9.96
N TRP A 319 -17.42 -13.05 9.24
CA TRP A 319 -16.06 -12.62 8.91
C TRP A 319 -15.60 -11.47 9.81
N TYR A 320 -14.53 -11.71 10.56
CA TYR A 320 -13.93 -10.72 11.46
C TYR A 320 -12.45 -10.49 11.09
N PRO A 321 -12.14 -9.55 10.17
CA PRO A 321 -10.80 -9.34 9.61
C PRO A 321 -9.66 -9.35 10.62
N ILE A 322 -9.78 -8.57 11.71
CA ILE A 322 -8.70 -8.36 12.68
C ILE A 322 -8.47 -9.60 13.57
N PRO A 323 -9.51 -10.26 14.13
CA PRO A 323 -9.36 -11.57 14.78
C PRO A 323 -8.78 -12.66 13.86
N VAL A 324 -9.22 -12.76 12.60
CA VAL A 324 -8.73 -13.75 11.63
C VAL A 324 -7.25 -13.51 11.32
N MET A 325 -6.89 -12.28 10.96
CA MET A 325 -5.51 -11.87 10.71
C MET A 325 -4.61 -12.08 11.94
N SER A 326 -5.13 -11.84 13.15
CA SER A 326 -4.38 -12.11 14.38
C SER A 326 -4.07 -13.59 14.57
N LYS A 327 -5.00 -14.50 14.24
CA LYS A 327 -4.76 -15.95 14.35
C LYS A 327 -3.74 -16.40 13.31
N ALA A 328 -3.86 -15.93 12.06
CA ALA A 328 -2.87 -16.18 11.01
C ALA A 328 -1.45 -15.72 11.38
N LEU A 329 -1.29 -14.50 11.91
CA LEU A 329 0.02 -13.97 12.30
C LEU A 329 0.62 -14.67 13.52
N VAL A 330 -0.22 -15.15 14.46
CA VAL A 330 0.22 -16.05 15.54
C VAL A 330 0.76 -17.37 14.97
N THR A 331 0.03 -18.00 14.03
CA THR A 331 0.51 -19.21 13.35
C THR A 331 1.85 -18.99 12.64
N VAL A 332 2.00 -17.86 11.94
CA VAL A 332 3.26 -17.50 11.25
C VAL A 332 4.41 -17.34 12.25
N ARG A 333 4.20 -16.58 13.33
CA ARG A 333 5.19 -16.40 14.41
C ARG A 333 5.65 -17.74 14.98
N ASP A 334 4.70 -18.59 15.37
CA ASP A 334 4.98 -19.85 16.06
C ASP A 334 5.62 -20.88 15.12
N TYR A 335 5.29 -20.85 13.83
CA TYR A 335 5.97 -21.64 12.82
C TYR A 335 7.44 -21.23 12.63
N PHE A 336 7.74 -19.92 12.52
CA PHE A 336 9.13 -19.45 12.41
C PHE A 336 9.97 -19.80 13.65
N ALA A 337 9.37 -19.73 14.84
CA ALA A 337 10.01 -20.15 16.08
C ALA A 337 10.30 -21.67 16.06
N LYS A 338 9.30 -22.51 15.73
CA LYS A 338 9.46 -23.97 15.61
C LYS A 338 10.45 -24.36 14.51
N ALA A 339 10.50 -23.63 13.41
CA ALA A 339 11.44 -23.84 12.31
C ALA A 339 12.87 -23.33 12.61
N ASN A 340 13.09 -22.68 13.76
CA ASN A 340 14.40 -22.20 14.22
C ASN A 340 15.15 -21.36 13.17
N TYR A 341 14.41 -20.56 12.39
CA TYR A 341 14.92 -19.86 11.21
C TYR A 341 16.04 -18.88 11.56
N LYS A 342 17.19 -19.03 10.90
CA LYS A 342 18.42 -18.26 11.18
C LYS A 342 18.61 -17.02 10.30
N GLY A 343 17.82 -16.86 9.24
CA GLY A 343 17.84 -15.68 8.39
C GLY A 343 17.13 -14.48 9.02
N THR A 344 17.17 -13.32 8.35
CA THR A 344 16.45 -12.12 8.83
C THR A 344 15.00 -12.15 8.37
N ALA A 345 14.05 -12.17 9.31
CA ALA A 345 12.63 -12.02 9.02
C ALA A 345 12.19 -10.57 9.19
N VAL A 346 11.54 -9.99 8.18
CA VAL A 346 11.04 -8.60 8.17
C VAL A 346 9.55 -8.58 7.86
N PHE A 347 8.72 -8.19 8.84
CA PHE A 347 7.28 -8.05 8.67
C PHE A 347 6.89 -6.59 8.42
N PHE A 348 6.23 -6.32 7.29
CA PHE A 348 5.65 -5.02 6.93
C PHE A 348 4.22 -4.90 7.44
N THR A 349 3.92 -3.81 8.13
CA THR A 349 2.58 -3.50 8.62
C THR A 349 1.62 -3.13 7.48
N PHE A 350 0.33 -3.15 7.78
CA PHE A 350 -0.79 -2.89 6.86
C PHE A 350 -0.55 -1.71 5.91
N SER A 351 -0.62 -1.96 4.60
CA SER A 351 -0.71 -0.89 3.60
C SER A 351 -2.12 -0.30 3.62
N PRO A 352 -2.32 1.01 3.80
CA PRO A 352 -3.65 1.61 3.72
C PRO A 352 -4.29 1.46 2.34
N VAL A 353 -5.61 1.60 2.33
CA VAL A 353 -6.48 1.80 1.17
C VAL A 353 -7.16 3.14 1.41
N HIS A 354 -7.19 4.04 0.45
CA HIS A 354 -7.98 5.27 0.58
C HIS A 354 -9.32 5.10 -0.15
N GLU A 355 -10.42 5.68 0.35
CA GLU A 355 -11.70 5.61 -0.37
C GLU A 355 -11.61 6.36 -1.71
N LYS A 356 -12.45 6.00 -2.69
CA LYS A 356 -12.33 6.47 -4.08
C LYS A 356 -12.40 8.00 -4.25
N ALA A 357 -13.11 8.69 -3.37
CA ALA A 357 -13.13 10.15 -3.33
C ALA A 357 -11.77 10.74 -2.92
N PHE A 358 -11.07 10.11 -1.98
CA PHE A 358 -9.81 10.59 -1.42
C PHE A 358 -8.60 10.12 -2.24
N CYS A 359 -8.61 8.91 -2.79
CA CYS A 359 -7.49 8.36 -3.58
C CYS A 359 -7.26 9.09 -4.92
N ASN A 360 -8.16 10.01 -5.32
CA ASN A 360 -8.03 10.81 -6.53
C ASN A 360 -7.51 12.24 -6.32
N VAL A 361 -6.93 12.58 -5.16
CA VAL A 361 -6.29 13.90 -4.94
C VAL A 361 -5.00 14.07 -5.76
N ALA A 362 -4.45 15.29 -5.77
CA ALA A 362 -3.26 15.69 -6.53
C ALA A 362 -1.97 15.82 -5.69
N ARG A 363 -2.06 15.75 -4.36
CA ARG A 363 -0.95 15.96 -3.41
C ARG A 363 -1.13 15.14 -2.12
N PRO A 364 -0.04 14.87 -1.35
CA PRO A 364 -0.09 14.27 -0.02
C PRO A 364 -0.98 15.02 0.98
N PHE A 365 -1.33 14.36 2.09
CA PHE A 365 -1.89 15.02 3.26
C PHE A 365 -0.78 15.61 4.15
N ASP A 366 -0.88 16.90 4.51
CA ASP A 366 0.19 17.69 5.15
C ASP A 366 0.56 17.29 6.59
N THR A 367 -0.10 16.28 7.19
CA THR A 367 0.25 15.45 8.39
C THR A 367 -1.00 14.92 9.10
N ASN A 368 -2.13 15.62 8.95
CA ASN A 368 -3.30 15.45 9.81
C ASN A 368 -4.31 14.42 9.27
N VAL A 369 -3.90 13.15 9.14
CA VAL A 369 -4.76 12.02 8.70
C VAL A 369 -5.97 11.76 9.63
N ASN A 370 -6.08 12.49 10.75
CA ASN A 370 -7.27 12.54 11.60
C ASN A 370 -8.52 13.08 10.88
N SER A 371 -8.39 13.68 9.69
CA SER A 371 -9.52 14.08 8.84
C SER A 371 -10.36 12.89 8.40
N ASP A 372 -9.77 11.71 8.22
CA ASP A 372 -10.49 10.47 7.87
C ASP A 372 -10.67 9.59 9.12
N LYS A 373 -11.69 9.94 9.90
CA LYS A 373 -12.11 9.19 11.10
C LYS A 373 -12.47 7.75 10.77
N THR A 374 -13.07 7.49 9.60
CA THR A 374 -13.51 6.17 9.16
C THR A 374 -12.31 5.27 8.90
N LEU A 375 -11.38 5.72 8.06
CA LEU A 375 -10.15 5.01 7.72
C LEU A 375 -9.32 4.66 8.97
N MET A 376 -9.11 5.63 9.86
CA MET A 376 -8.33 5.40 11.08
C MET A 376 -9.01 4.46 12.07
N SER A 377 -10.35 4.38 12.09
CA SER A 377 -11.08 3.46 12.97
C SER A 377 -10.81 1.98 12.67
N PHE A 378 -10.54 1.62 11.41
CA PHE A 378 -10.23 0.24 11.01
C PHE A 378 -8.72 -0.02 10.89
N ILE A 379 -7.96 0.92 10.32
CA ILE A 379 -6.52 0.74 10.10
C ILE A 379 -5.74 0.77 11.41
N LEU A 380 -6.07 1.66 12.36
CA LEU A 380 -5.29 1.79 13.58
C LEU A 380 -5.39 0.54 14.47
N PRO A 381 -6.56 -0.10 14.70
CA PRO A 381 -6.64 -1.39 15.38
C PRO A 381 -5.95 -2.53 14.62
N ALA A 382 -6.07 -2.57 13.29
CA ALA A 382 -5.38 -3.56 12.46
C ALA A 382 -3.85 -3.47 12.64
N MET A 383 -3.27 -2.28 12.44
CA MET A 383 -1.85 -2.00 12.63
C MET A 383 -1.40 -2.30 14.07
N LYS A 384 -2.11 -1.79 15.09
CA LYS A 384 -1.81 -2.08 16.51
C LYS A 384 -1.79 -3.59 16.78
N LYS A 385 -2.74 -4.36 16.24
CA LYS A 385 -2.81 -5.80 16.44
C LYS A 385 -1.64 -6.52 15.77
N GLN A 386 -1.32 -6.18 14.52
CA GLN A 386 -0.16 -6.72 13.81
C GLN A 386 1.15 -6.45 14.57
N VAL A 387 1.43 -5.20 14.91
CA VAL A 387 2.63 -4.80 15.67
C VAL A 387 2.71 -5.55 17.01
N THR A 388 1.58 -5.69 17.72
CA THR A 388 1.52 -6.41 19.01
C THR A 388 1.80 -7.92 18.88
N VAL A 389 1.34 -8.56 17.81
CA VAL A 389 1.61 -10.00 17.57
C VAL A 389 3.07 -10.20 17.15
N MET A 390 3.58 -9.36 16.24
CA MET A 390 4.88 -9.57 15.62
C MET A 390 6.06 -9.08 16.48
N LYS A 391 5.86 -8.08 17.37
CA LYS A 391 6.87 -7.69 18.38
C LYS A 391 7.10 -8.77 19.46
N ARG A 392 6.22 -9.78 19.58
CA ARG A 392 6.42 -10.95 20.47
C ARG A 392 7.29 -12.03 19.81
N SER A 393 8.23 -11.64 18.95
CA SER A 393 9.03 -12.55 18.13
C SER A 393 10.42 -11.98 17.87
N THR A 394 11.32 -12.80 17.32
CA THR A 394 12.65 -12.36 16.85
C THR A 394 12.62 -11.62 15.51
N MET A 395 11.43 -11.42 14.92
CA MET A 395 11.24 -10.76 13.62
C MET A 395 11.31 -9.24 13.74
N ARG A 396 11.76 -8.59 12.67
CA ARG A 396 11.90 -7.13 12.61
C ARG A 396 10.64 -6.52 12.01
N VAL A 397 10.00 -5.57 12.69
CA VAL A 397 8.78 -4.94 12.22
C VAL A 397 9.10 -3.65 11.45
N ALA A 398 8.59 -3.55 10.23
CA ALA A 398 8.62 -2.38 9.36
C ALA A 398 7.26 -1.66 9.44
N GLU A 399 7.18 -0.63 10.28
CA GLU A 399 5.97 0.15 10.54
C GLU A 399 5.79 1.23 9.45
N VAL A 400 5.19 0.84 8.31
CA VAL A 400 4.99 1.72 7.13
C VAL A 400 3.59 2.32 7.01
N THR A 401 2.64 1.88 7.84
CA THR A 401 1.22 2.25 7.71
C THR A 401 0.99 3.75 7.82
N TYR A 402 1.58 4.43 8.82
CA TYR A 402 1.37 5.86 9.04
C TYR A 402 1.93 6.72 7.91
N MET A 403 3.17 6.47 7.46
CA MET A 403 3.75 7.22 6.33
C MET A 403 2.91 7.03 5.05
N SER A 404 2.37 5.84 4.82
CA SER A 404 1.57 5.53 3.62
C SER A 404 0.18 6.17 3.67
N ALA A 405 -0.40 6.36 4.87
CA ALA A 405 -1.72 6.98 5.06
C ALA A 405 -1.73 8.50 4.85
N MET A 406 -0.56 9.11 4.62
CA MET A 406 -0.44 10.51 4.16
C MET A 406 -0.32 10.63 2.63
N ARG A 407 -0.45 9.53 1.87
CA ARG A 407 -0.18 9.49 0.42
C ARG A 407 -1.36 9.05 -0.48
N PRO A 408 -2.60 9.51 -0.27
CA PRO A 408 -3.72 9.17 -1.15
C PRO A 408 -3.48 9.53 -2.63
N ASP A 409 -2.63 10.53 -2.91
CA ASP A 409 -2.16 10.91 -4.24
C ASP A 409 -1.35 9.83 -4.98
N ALA A 410 -0.78 8.87 -4.26
CA ALA A 410 0.21 7.93 -4.77
C ALA A 410 -0.35 6.57 -5.23
N HIS A 411 -1.68 6.43 -5.27
CA HIS A 411 -2.32 5.22 -5.77
C HIS A 411 -2.31 5.15 -7.31
N LEU A 412 -2.37 3.92 -7.86
CA LEU A 412 -2.38 3.73 -9.32
C LEU A 412 -3.53 4.44 -10.03
N GLY A 413 -4.68 4.61 -9.36
CA GLY A 413 -5.84 5.34 -9.88
C GLY A 413 -6.44 4.73 -11.16
N LEU A 414 -6.13 3.46 -11.47
CA LEU A 414 -6.50 2.81 -12.73
C LEU A 414 -8.00 2.93 -13.00
N ASN A 415 -8.37 3.71 -14.03
CA ASN A 415 -9.77 4.04 -14.36
C ASN A 415 -10.60 4.50 -13.15
N GLY A 416 -9.98 5.31 -12.26
CA GLY A 416 -10.61 5.85 -11.03
C GLY A 416 -10.96 4.80 -9.98
N ARG A 417 -10.37 3.59 -10.03
CA ARG A 417 -10.83 2.43 -9.22
C ARG A 417 -9.79 1.76 -8.34
N ASP A 418 -8.50 1.78 -8.69
CA ASP A 418 -7.46 1.22 -7.82
C ASP A 418 -6.94 2.27 -6.83
N CYS A 419 -7.40 2.13 -5.59
CA CYS A 419 -6.99 2.92 -4.42
C CYS A 419 -6.27 2.06 -3.38
N SER A 420 -5.74 0.91 -3.80
CA SER A 420 -5.04 -0.06 -2.93
C SER A 420 -3.57 -0.10 -3.25
N HIS A 421 -3.20 -0.30 -4.53
CA HIS A 421 -1.82 -0.39 -4.98
C HIS A 421 -1.21 0.99 -5.22
N TRP A 422 0.13 1.06 -5.18
CA TRP A 422 0.88 2.31 -5.23
C TRP A 422 1.70 2.42 -6.52
N CYS A 423 1.78 3.65 -7.03
CA CYS A 423 2.67 4.01 -8.12
C CYS A 423 4.14 3.71 -7.79
N LEU A 424 4.85 3.17 -8.79
CA LEU A 424 6.31 3.09 -8.83
C LEU A 424 6.83 4.03 -9.94
N PRO A 425 7.79 4.94 -9.66
CA PRO A 425 8.29 5.32 -8.33
C PRO A 425 7.27 6.11 -7.48
N GLY A 426 7.36 5.96 -6.16
CA GLY A 426 6.35 6.44 -5.21
C GLY A 426 6.48 5.84 -3.80
N VAL A 427 5.36 5.52 -3.16
CA VAL A 427 5.30 5.07 -1.75
C VAL A 427 6.20 3.86 -1.42
N PRO A 428 6.28 2.81 -2.27
CA PRO A 428 7.14 1.67 -2.00
C PRO A 428 8.65 1.95 -2.04
N ASP A 429 9.09 3.12 -2.53
CA ASP A 429 10.49 3.55 -2.40
C ASP A 429 10.83 3.89 -0.94
N ALA A 430 9.92 4.57 -0.22
CA ALA A 430 10.08 4.81 1.22
C ALA A 430 10.00 3.51 2.03
N TRP A 431 9.20 2.52 1.58
CA TRP A 431 9.21 1.18 2.15
C TRP A 431 10.55 0.45 1.90
N SER A 432 11.15 0.66 0.72
CA SER A 432 12.47 0.13 0.36
C SER A 432 13.59 0.77 1.18
N ASP A 433 13.50 2.06 1.51
CA ASP A 433 14.37 2.73 2.48
C ASP A 433 14.26 2.07 3.87
N VAL A 434 13.04 1.83 4.36
CA VAL A 434 12.80 1.11 5.63
C VAL A 434 13.41 -0.29 5.60
N LEU A 435 13.18 -1.07 4.53
CA LEU A 435 13.75 -2.40 4.32
C LEU A 435 15.28 -2.37 4.36
N TYR A 436 15.89 -1.42 3.64
CA TYR A 436 17.34 -1.23 3.58
C TYR A 436 17.93 -0.94 4.96
N ASN A 437 17.35 -0.03 5.74
CA ASN A 437 17.85 0.27 7.10
C ASN A 437 17.78 -0.94 8.04
N ILE A 438 16.69 -1.71 7.94
CA ILE A 438 16.48 -2.94 8.71
C ILE A 438 17.52 -4.00 8.34
N LEU A 439 17.68 -4.31 7.05
CA LEU A 439 18.59 -5.36 6.57
C LEU A 439 20.07 -4.98 6.61
N MET A 440 20.42 -3.70 6.51
CA MET A 440 21.79 -3.22 6.75
C MET A 440 22.22 -3.38 8.22
N GLY A 441 21.30 -3.75 9.12
CA GLY A 441 21.62 -4.05 10.51
C GLY A 441 21.93 -2.81 11.36
N VAL A 442 21.43 -1.63 10.96
CA VAL A 442 21.60 -0.40 11.73
C VAL A 442 20.97 -0.60 13.11
N ARG A 443 21.80 -0.70 14.15
CA ARG A 443 21.35 -0.81 15.55
C ARG A 443 20.61 0.49 15.90
N ARG A 444 19.31 0.40 16.06
CA ARG A 444 18.44 1.45 16.62
C ARG A 444 17.60 0.79 17.69
N ASN A 445 17.45 1.48 18.82
CA ASN A 445 16.78 0.90 19.99
C ASN A 445 15.28 0.78 19.70
N PHE A 446 14.83 -0.44 19.41
CA PHE A 446 13.42 -0.79 19.36
C PHE A 446 12.93 -1.14 20.77
N THR A 447 12.88 -0.12 21.63
CA THR A 447 12.06 -0.10 22.85
C THR A 447 10.62 0.18 22.46
#